data_AF-A0ABD0RUQ3-F1
#
_entry.id   AF-A0ABD0RUQ3-F1
#
_cell.length_a   1.000
_cell.length_b   1.000
_cell.length_c   1.000
_cell.angle_alpha   90.00
_cell.angle_beta   90.00
_cell.angle_gamma   90.00
#
_symmetry.space_group_name_H-M   'P 1'
#
loop_
_entity.id
_entity.type
_entity.pdbx_description
1 polymer ?
#
loop_
_entity_poly.entity_id
_entity_poly.type
_entity_poly.pdbx_seq_one_letter_code
_entity_poly.pdbx_strand_id
1 'polypeptide(L)' 'MMVFLVAFLLVVLGSDCKFRPFDCSEVYKSGQTVSGIYSIYPAGDFPVWVYCQMISDGKDEDKGGWT' A
#
# COMPACT_ATOMS: atom_id res chain seq x y z
N MET A 1 1.43 16.55 31.17
CA MET A 1 0.07 16.84 30.69
C MET A 1 0.05 17.25 29.20
N MET A 2 0.89 18.20 28.77
CA MET A 2 1.03 18.57 27.34
C MET A 2 1.53 17.43 26.43
N VAL A 3 2.38 16.54 26.96
CA VAL A 3 2.99 15.43 26.19
C VAL A 3 1.94 14.41 25.73
N PHE A 4 0.96 14.11 26.59
CA PHE A 4 -0.16 13.23 26.25
C PHE A 4 -1.10 13.87 25.24
N LEU A 5 -1.32 15.18 25.34
CA LEU A 5 -2.11 15.95 24.37
C LEU A 5 -1.45 15.97 22.98
N VAL A 6 -0.13 16.18 22.92
CA VAL A 6 0.63 16.13 21.66
C VAL A 6 0.62 14.72 21.08
N ALA A 7 0.79 13.68 21.90
CA ALA A 7 0.71 12.29 21.45
C ALA A 7 -0.69 11.94 20.91
N PHE A 8 -1.76 12.37 21.59
CA PHE A 8 -3.13 12.17 21.12
C PHE A 8 -3.40 12.93 19.81
N LEU A 9 -2.94 14.17 19.70
CA LEU A 9 -3.07 14.96 18.48
C LEU A 9 -2.34 14.30 17.31
N LEU A 10 -1.14 13.76 17.50
CA LEU A 10 -0.41 13.05 16.44
C LEU A 10 -1.14 11.78 15.98
N VAL A 11 -1.81 11.06 16.88
CA VAL A 11 -2.65 9.90 16.55
C VAL A 11 -3.90 10.33 15.77
N VAL A 12 -4.52 11.46 16.13
CA VAL A 12 -5.76 11.96 15.52
C VAL A 12 -5.51 12.68 14.18
N LEU A 13 -4.39 13.39 14.04
CA LEU A 13 -3.96 14.07 12.80
C LEU A 13 -3.30 13.13 11.79
N GLY A 14 -3.05 11.87 12.15
CA GLY A 14 -2.77 10.77 11.23
C GLY A 14 -3.98 10.52 10.32
N SER A 15 -4.18 11.48 9.43
CA SER A 15 -5.34 11.65 8.58
C SER A 15 -5.58 10.37 7.77
N ASP A 16 -6.83 9.93 7.74
CA ASP A 16 -7.33 8.79 6.95
C ASP A 16 -7.23 9.11 5.44
N CYS A 17 -6.01 9.26 4.94
CA CYS A 17 -5.73 9.21 3.52
C CYS A 17 -5.96 7.75 3.12
N LYS A 18 -7.17 7.44 2.65
CA LYS A 18 -7.52 6.11 2.14
C LYS A 18 -6.52 5.74 1.05
N PHE A 19 -5.62 4.81 1.35
CA PHE A 19 -4.65 4.29 0.40
C PHE A 19 -5.41 3.54 -0.70
N ARG A 20 -5.39 4.10 -1.92
CA ARG A 20 -6.07 3.56 -3.11
C ARG A 20 -5.04 3.33 -4.21
N PRO A 21 -4.30 2.21 -4.15
CA PRO A 21 -3.26 1.94 -5.13
C PRO A 21 -3.90 1.72 -6.50
N PHE A 22 -3.37 2.39 -7.51
CA PHE A 22 -3.74 2.24 -8.92
C PHE A 22 -3.38 0.85 -9.45
N ASP A 23 -2.22 0.33 -9.04
CA ASP A 23 -1.67 -0.97 -9.45
C ASP A 23 -0.85 -1.65 -8.33
N CYS A 24 -0.39 -2.88 -8.60
CA CYS A 24 0.45 -3.65 -7.68
C CYS A 24 1.81 -3.00 -7.36
N SER A 25 2.30 -2.06 -8.19
CA SER A 25 3.56 -1.35 -7.93
C SER A 25 3.41 -0.34 -6.80
N GLU A 26 2.24 0.29 -6.68
CA GLU A 26 1.94 1.19 -5.56
C GLU A 26 1.71 0.41 -4.28
N VAL A 27 1.05 -0.74 -4.36
CA VAL A 27 0.95 -1.70 -3.24
C VAL A 27 2.35 -2.08 -2.77
N TYR A 28 3.26 -2.46 -3.67
CA TYR A 28 4.65 -2.79 -3.33
C TYR A 28 5.40 -1.62 -2.67
N LYS A 29 5.28 -0.40 -3.20
CA LYS A 29 5.88 0.82 -2.64
C LYS A 29 5.34 1.18 -1.25
N SER A 30 4.14 0.71 -0.89
CA SER A 30 3.58 0.88 0.46
C SER A 30 4.23 -0.03 1.52
N GLY A 31 5.14 -0.92 1.12
CA GLY A 31 5.82 -1.87 1.99
C GLY A 31 5.22 -3.27 2.00
N GLN A 32 4.17 -3.51 1.19
CA GLN A 32 3.59 -4.84 1.01
C GLN A 32 4.44 -5.65 0.03
N THR A 33 5.32 -6.50 0.57
CA THR A 33 6.31 -7.27 -0.21
C THR A 33 5.99 -8.76 -0.31
N VAL A 34 4.82 -9.19 0.14
CA VAL A 34 4.37 -10.60 0.08
C VAL A 34 3.43 -10.78 -1.10
N SER A 35 3.67 -11.77 -1.96
CA SER A 35 2.77 -12.07 -3.08
C SER A 35 1.39 -12.50 -2.58
N GLY A 36 0.32 -12.07 -3.24
CA GLY A 36 -1.04 -12.34 -2.78
C GLY A 36 -2.10 -11.54 -3.53
N ILE A 37 -3.36 -11.68 -3.13
CA ILE A 37 -4.47 -10.95 -3.74
C ILE A 37 -4.64 -9.60 -3.03
N TYR A 38 -4.61 -8.50 -3.79
CA TYR A 38 -4.78 -7.14 -3.29
C TYR A 38 -5.90 -6.42 -4.04
N SER A 39 -6.51 -5.44 -3.37
CA SER A 39 -7.46 -4.51 -4.00
C SER A 39 -6.73 -3.32 -4.59
N ILE A 40 -6.92 -3.06 -5.88
CA ILE A 40 -6.43 -1.89 -6.60
C ILE A 40 -7.59 -1.07 -7.17
N TYR A 41 -7.33 0.19 -7.51
CA TYR A 41 -8.33 1.19 -7.91
C TYR A 41 -7.96 1.85 -9.25
N PRO A 42 -7.80 1.09 -10.35
CA PRO A 42 -7.33 1.63 -11.63
C PRO A 42 -8.34 2.59 -12.29
N ALA A 43 -9.63 2.50 -11.91
CA ALA A 43 -10.71 3.30 -12.48
C ALA A 43 -11.40 4.23 -11.44
N GLY A 44 -10.72 4.56 -10.34
CA GLY A 44 -11.25 5.47 -9.31
C GLY A 44 -11.84 4.74 -8.11
N ASP A 45 -13.16 4.82 -7.88
CA ASP A 45 -13.75 4.38 -6.59
C ASP A 45 -14.04 2.87 -6.49
N PHE A 46 -14.03 2.15 -7.60
CA PHE A 46 -14.35 0.72 -7.63
C PHE A 46 -13.09 -0.15 -7.53
N PRO A 47 -12.95 -0.98 -6.48
CA PRO A 47 -11.81 -1.86 -6.35
C PRO A 47 -11.88 -3.05 -7.31
N VAL A 48 -10.73 -3.47 -7.82
CA VAL A 48 -10.52 -4.75 -8.50
C VAL A 48 -9.55 -5.57 -7.67
N TRP A 49 -9.87 -6.85 -7.47
CA TRP A 49 -9.01 -7.78 -6.76
C TRP A 49 -8.10 -8.49 -7.77
N VAL A 50 -6.80 -8.32 -7.63
CA VAL A 50 -5.78 -8.89 -8.53
C VAL A 50 -4.73 -9.62 -7.71
N TYR A 51 -4.12 -10.64 -8.30
CA TYR A 51 -2.94 -11.25 -7.71
C TYR A 51 -1.73 -10.38 -8.00
N CYS A 52 -1.06 -9.89 -6.96
CA CYS A 52 0.19 -9.16 -7.09
C CYS A 52 1.38 -10.09 -6.79
N GLN A 53 2.27 -10.25 -7.76
CA GLN A 53 3.56 -10.90 -7.56
C GLN A 53 4.55 -9.89 -6.97
N MET A 54 4.81 -9.98 -5.68
CA MET A 54 5.68 -9.05 -4.93
C MET A 54 7.10 -9.55 -4.74
N ILE A 55 7.34 -10.82 -5.04
CA ILE A 55 8.64 -11.46 -4.98
C ILE A 55 9.10 -11.65 -6.41
N SER A 56 10.29 -11.15 -6.76
CA SER A 56 10.85 -11.38 -8.08
C SER A 56 11.40 -12.80 -8.21
N ASP A 57 11.19 -13.40 -9.39
CA ASP A 57 11.71 -14.73 -9.73
C ASP A 57 13.12 -14.66 -10.37
N GLY A 58 13.77 -13.47 -10.33
CA GLY A 58 14.86 -13.10 -11.25
C GLY A 58 16.06 -12.38 -10.63
N LYS A 59 16.79 -11.62 -11.45
CA LYS A 59 18.00 -10.88 -11.06
C LYS A 59 17.63 -9.64 -10.25
N ASP A 60 18.56 -9.08 -9.47
CA ASP A 60 18.34 -7.96 -8.53
C ASP A 60 17.67 -6.69 -9.13
N GLU A 61 17.65 -6.57 -10.46
CA GLU A 61 16.98 -5.50 -11.21
C GLU A 61 15.45 -5.68 -11.32
N ASP A 62 14.95 -6.90 -11.20
CA ASP A 62 13.53 -7.21 -11.12
C ASP A 62 13.06 -6.98 -9.67
N LYS A 63 12.35 -5.88 -9.43
CA LYS A 63 11.66 -5.67 -8.15
C LYS A 63 10.33 -6.44 -8.15
N GLY A 64 9.53 -6.43 -7.09
CA GLY A 64 8.17 -6.99 -7.13
C GLY A 64 7.12 -5.92 -7.39
N GLY A 65 5.85 -6.33 -7.49
CA GLY A 65 4.71 -5.42 -7.68
C GLY A 65 3.91 -5.67 -8.95
N TRP A 66 3.96 -6.88 -9.51
CA TRP A 66 3.42 -7.16 -10.86
C TRP A 66 1.99 -7.66 -10.74
N THR A 67 1.09 -7.20 -11.61
CA THR A 67 -0.30 -7.68 -11.75
C THR A 67 -0.39 -8.94 -12.58
#